data_AF-A0AAW9QCU5-F1
#
_entry.id   AF-A0AAW9QCU5-F1
#
_cell.length_a   1.000
_cell.length_b   1.000
_cell.length_c   1.000
_cell.angle_alpha   90.00
_cell.angle_beta   90.00
_cell.angle_gamma   90.00
#
_symmetry.space_group_name_H-M   'P 1'
#
loop_
_entity.id
_entity.type
_entity.pdbx_description
1 polymer ?
#
loop_
_entity_poly.entity_id
_entity_poly.type
_entity_poly.pdbx_seq_one_letter_code
_entity_poly.pdbx_strand_id
1 'polypeptide(L)'
;MTSSPLTLKTVFIAGVLAMCGAAQAANNMPDAEYKAGKDRIAAEHKAAKAACDRLAGNTKDVCEEEAEAKEKVARAELEYARTGKPSDAEKLAMVKADTAYEVAKERCDDKAGNEKDVCVKEAKAAQTKAHADAKAMRKTGDARRDATQDKRDADYQVAAEKCDAMSGDTKAQCIAAAKARFGKS
;
A
#
# COMPACT_ATOMS: atom_id res chain seq x y z
N MET A 1 35.21 39.65 9.43
CA MET A 1 35.33 39.19 8.03
C MET A 1 34.24 38.14 7.80
N THR A 2 33.02 38.63 7.57
CA THR A 2 32.28 38.53 6.29
C THR A 2 31.66 37.16 6.07
N SER A 3 30.40 37.02 6.49
CA SER A 3 29.42 36.13 5.86
C SER A 3 29.22 36.56 4.41
N SER A 4 29.16 35.61 3.47
CA SER A 4 28.26 35.71 2.32
C SER A 4 28.04 34.37 1.60
N PRO A 5 26.80 34.10 1.16
CA PRO A 5 26.35 32.84 0.56
C PRO A 5 26.59 32.83 -0.95
N LEU A 6 26.88 31.67 -1.54
CA LEU A 6 26.86 31.51 -2.99
C LEU A 6 25.62 30.73 -3.44
N THR A 7 24.71 31.52 -3.99
CA THR A 7 23.55 31.16 -4.80
C THR A 7 23.97 30.33 -6.02
N LEU A 8 23.63 29.05 -6.04
CA LEU A 8 23.72 28.24 -7.25
C LEU A 8 22.47 28.51 -8.10
N LYS A 9 22.69 29.30 -9.15
CA LYS A 9 21.70 29.71 -10.14
C LYS A 9 21.06 28.50 -10.82
N THR A 10 19.74 28.56 -10.88
CA THR A 10 18.84 27.86 -11.79
C THR A 10 19.43 27.77 -13.20
N VAL A 11 19.64 26.54 -13.69
CA VAL A 11 19.75 26.27 -15.13
C VAL A 11 18.42 25.66 -15.55
N PHE A 12 17.62 26.46 -16.25
CA PHE A 12 16.51 25.99 -17.05
C PHE A 12 17.05 25.12 -18.20
N ILE A 13 16.63 23.86 -18.28
CA ILE A 13 16.57 23.15 -19.55
C ILE A 13 15.08 22.98 -19.86
N ALA A 14 14.58 23.90 -20.68
CA ALA A 14 13.31 23.75 -21.37
C ALA A 14 13.49 22.66 -22.44
N GLY A 15 12.92 21.49 -22.19
CA GLY A 15 12.66 20.46 -23.19
C GLY A 15 11.18 20.12 -23.14
N VAL A 16 10.35 20.93 -23.81
CA VAL A 16 8.95 20.60 -24.04
C VAL A 16 8.90 19.41 -25.00
N LEU A 17 8.45 18.25 -24.51
CA LEU A 17 7.69 17.34 -25.34
C LEU A 17 6.30 17.20 -24.72
N ALA A 18 5.37 17.96 -25.30
CA ALA A 18 3.95 17.75 -25.12
C ALA A 18 3.60 16.34 -25.62
N MET A 19 3.37 15.40 -24.71
CA MET A 19 2.51 14.26 -25.02
C MET A 19 1.06 14.70 -24.81
N CYS A 20 0.52 15.36 -25.82
CA CYS A 20 -0.92 15.35 -26.09
C CYS A 20 -1.39 13.89 -26.12
N GLY A 21 -2.56 13.63 -25.55
CA GLY A 21 -3.11 12.30 -25.31
C GLY A 21 -2.91 11.32 -26.46
N ALA A 22 -1.99 10.38 -26.27
CA ALA A 22 -2.14 9.08 -26.88
C ALA A 22 -3.24 8.37 -26.09
N ALA A 23 -4.35 8.05 -26.75
CA ALA A 23 -5.14 6.91 -26.35
C ALA A 23 -4.14 5.75 -26.12
N GLN A 24 -4.08 5.23 -24.90
CA GLN A 24 -3.22 4.10 -24.56
C GLN A 24 -3.74 2.91 -25.37
N ALA A 25 -3.16 2.72 -26.56
CA ALA A 25 -3.30 1.48 -27.30
C ALA A 25 -2.79 0.36 -26.37
N ALA A 26 -3.52 -0.75 -26.31
CA ALA A 26 -3.08 -1.93 -25.57
C ALA A 26 -1.66 -2.29 -26.01
N ASN A 27 -0.69 -2.17 -25.09
CA ASN A 27 0.66 -2.68 -25.31
C ASN A 27 0.57 -4.21 -25.32
N ASN A 28 0.38 -4.80 -26.51
CA ASN A 28 0.48 -6.24 -26.68
C ASN A 28 1.95 -6.67 -26.54
N MET A 29 2.45 -6.72 -25.30
CA MET A 29 3.77 -7.29 -24.99
C MET A 29 3.83 -8.71 -25.59
N PRO A 30 4.84 -9.02 -26.43
CA PRO A 30 4.97 -10.34 -27.03
C PRO A 30 5.08 -11.45 -25.98
N ASP A 31 4.55 -12.63 -26.27
CA ASP A 31 4.57 -13.77 -25.33
C ASP A 31 5.98 -14.15 -24.87
N ALA A 32 6.97 -14.03 -25.76
CA ALA A 32 8.38 -14.26 -25.42
C ALA A 32 8.89 -13.27 -24.37
N GLU A 33 8.53 -11.98 -24.48
CA GLU A 33 8.90 -10.94 -23.51
C GLU A 33 8.15 -11.14 -22.19
N TYR A 34 6.86 -11.48 -22.24
CA TYR A 34 6.07 -11.77 -21.05
C TYR A 34 6.61 -13.00 -20.29
N LYS A 35 6.98 -14.06 -21.00
CA LYS A 35 7.63 -15.24 -20.40
C LYS A 35 8.98 -14.87 -19.78
N ALA A 36 9.84 -14.15 -20.50
CA ALA A 36 11.12 -13.68 -19.99
C ALA A 36 10.95 -12.80 -18.75
N GLY A 37 9.93 -11.95 -18.71
CA GLY A 37 9.55 -11.15 -17.55
C GLY A 37 9.19 -12.02 -16.34
N LYS A 38 8.37 -13.08 -16.53
CA LYS A 38 8.04 -14.03 -15.46
C LYS A 38 9.27 -14.77 -14.93
N ASP A 39 10.14 -15.21 -15.82
CA ASP A 39 11.37 -15.93 -15.47
C ASP A 39 12.32 -15.02 -14.68
N ARG A 40 12.47 -13.75 -15.09
CA ARG A 40 13.24 -12.73 -14.36
C ARG A 40 12.66 -12.49 -12.97
N ILE A 41 11.35 -12.27 -12.84
CA ILE A 41 10.70 -12.05 -11.53
C ILE A 41 10.91 -13.24 -10.60
N ALA A 42 10.79 -14.48 -11.11
CA ALA A 42 11.03 -15.68 -10.33
C ALA A 42 12.51 -15.80 -9.87
N ALA A 43 13.45 -15.44 -10.74
CA ALA A 43 14.88 -15.43 -10.40
C ALA A 43 15.21 -14.35 -9.34
N GLU A 44 14.65 -13.15 -9.48
CA GLU A 44 14.79 -12.06 -8.51
C GLU A 44 14.20 -12.43 -7.15
N HIS A 45 13.01 -13.03 -7.12
CA HIS A 45 12.38 -13.52 -5.88
C HIS A 45 13.25 -14.60 -5.20
N LYS A 46 13.76 -15.57 -5.97
CA LYS A 46 14.67 -16.61 -5.43
C LYS A 46 15.93 -15.98 -4.83
N ALA A 47 16.53 -15.01 -5.52
CA ALA A 47 17.71 -14.30 -5.03
C ALA A 47 17.39 -13.48 -3.76
N ALA A 48 16.23 -12.82 -3.71
CA ALA A 48 15.78 -12.07 -2.55
C ALA A 48 15.55 -12.99 -1.32
N LYS A 49 14.87 -14.13 -1.48
CA LYS A 49 14.70 -15.10 -0.38
C LYS A 49 16.04 -15.64 0.12
N ALA A 50 16.95 -16.01 -0.79
CA ALA A 50 18.30 -16.44 -0.40
C ALA A 50 19.07 -15.34 0.36
N ALA A 51 18.86 -14.06 0.03
CA ALA A 51 19.45 -12.96 0.76
C ALA A 51 18.86 -12.76 2.18
N CYS A 52 17.65 -13.26 2.44
CA CYS A 52 17.01 -13.27 3.75
C CYS A 52 17.54 -14.40 4.66
N ASP A 53 18.14 -15.46 4.12
CA ASP A 53 18.63 -16.60 4.92
C ASP A 53 19.71 -16.26 5.94
N ARG A 54 20.39 -15.13 5.76
CA ARG A 54 21.38 -14.60 6.71
C ARG A 54 20.76 -13.89 7.92
N LEU A 55 19.44 -13.72 7.94
CA LEU A 55 18.69 -13.03 8.99
C LEU A 55 18.05 -14.06 9.93
N ALA A 56 17.52 -13.61 11.07
CA ALA A 56 16.84 -14.47 12.03
C ALA A 56 15.69 -13.73 12.75
N GLY A 57 14.73 -14.51 13.27
CA GLY A 57 13.53 -13.99 13.92
C GLY A 57 12.70 -13.11 13.00
N ASN A 58 11.97 -12.15 13.57
CA ASN A 58 11.07 -11.28 12.81
C ASN A 58 11.77 -10.50 11.68
N THR A 59 13.07 -10.21 11.82
CA THR A 59 13.81 -9.56 10.72
C THR A 59 13.94 -10.44 9.48
N LYS A 60 13.99 -11.77 9.66
CA LYS A 60 13.93 -12.73 8.55
C LYS A 60 12.52 -12.78 7.98
N ASP A 61 11.49 -12.88 8.83
CA ASP A 61 10.09 -13.01 8.41
C ASP A 61 9.65 -11.78 7.58
N VAL A 62 9.94 -10.57 8.06
CA VAL A 62 9.72 -9.32 7.31
C VAL A 62 10.47 -9.31 5.97
N CYS A 63 11.71 -9.80 5.94
CA CYS A 63 12.50 -9.86 4.70
C CYS A 63 11.86 -10.81 3.67
N GLU A 64 11.40 -11.98 4.13
CA GLU A 64 10.73 -12.96 3.28
C GLU A 64 9.41 -12.42 2.74
N GLU A 65 8.57 -11.82 3.59
CA GLU A 65 7.32 -11.18 3.14
C GLU A 65 7.56 -10.00 2.20
N GLU A 66 8.62 -9.20 2.39
CA GLU A 66 8.99 -8.17 1.42
C GLU A 66 9.43 -8.75 0.07
N ALA A 67 10.11 -9.90 0.07
CA ALA A 67 10.48 -10.60 -1.16
C ALA A 67 9.23 -11.13 -1.88
N GLU A 68 8.28 -11.71 -1.15
CA GLU A 68 7.00 -12.15 -1.70
C GLU A 68 6.15 -10.99 -2.22
N ALA A 69 6.11 -9.89 -1.47
CA ALA A 69 5.43 -8.66 -1.87
C ALA A 69 5.94 -8.15 -3.21
N LYS A 70 7.28 -8.05 -3.36
CA LYS A 70 7.93 -7.65 -4.61
C LYS A 70 7.58 -8.58 -5.76
N GLU A 71 7.59 -9.90 -5.54
CA GLU A 71 7.20 -10.87 -6.57
C GLU A 71 5.74 -10.66 -7.02
N LYS A 72 4.80 -10.62 -6.07
CA LYS A 72 3.37 -10.47 -6.33
C LYS A 72 3.07 -9.17 -7.06
N VAL A 73 3.67 -8.05 -6.62
CA VAL A 73 3.54 -6.75 -7.26
C VAL A 73 4.14 -6.77 -8.67
N ALA A 74 5.37 -7.26 -8.85
CA ALA A 74 6.00 -7.30 -10.17
C ALA A 74 5.22 -8.17 -11.17
N ARG A 75 4.61 -9.29 -10.72
CA ARG A 75 3.73 -10.10 -11.55
C ARG A 75 2.47 -9.34 -11.97
N ALA A 76 1.86 -8.58 -11.06
CA ALA A 76 0.69 -7.76 -11.37
C ALA A 76 1.04 -6.58 -12.29
N GLU A 77 2.22 -5.96 -12.12
CA GLU A 77 2.73 -4.91 -13.01
C GLU A 77 3.00 -5.45 -14.40
N LEU A 78 3.61 -6.63 -14.51
CA LEU A 78 3.85 -7.31 -15.79
C LEU A 78 2.53 -7.64 -16.50
N GLU A 79 1.53 -8.12 -15.76
CA GLU A 79 0.21 -8.39 -16.33
C GLU A 79 -0.46 -7.11 -16.84
N TYR A 80 -0.48 -6.05 -16.02
CA TYR A 80 -1.04 -4.77 -16.44
C TYR A 80 -0.28 -4.17 -17.64
N ALA A 81 1.04 -4.29 -17.68
CA ALA A 81 1.85 -3.83 -18.80
C ALA A 81 1.54 -4.59 -20.11
N ARG A 82 1.18 -5.88 -20.02
CA ARG A 82 0.79 -6.70 -21.17
C ARG A 82 -0.63 -6.44 -21.65
N THR A 83 -1.56 -6.16 -20.74
CA THR A 83 -2.98 -6.08 -21.10
C THR A 83 -3.47 -4.65 -21.28
N GLY A 84 -2.89 -3.69 -20.56
CA GLY A 84 -3.40 -2.32 -20.43
C GLY A 84 -4.82 -2.24 -19.86
N LYS A 85 -5.38 -3.33 -19.33
CA LYS A 85 -6.78 -3.37 -18.94
C LYS A 85 -7.00 -2.63 -17.63
N PRO A 86 -8.05 -1.82 -17.52
CA PRO A 86 -8.37 -1.16 -16.26
C PRO A 86 -8.65 -2.11 -15.09
N SER A 87 -9.14 -3.33 -15.36
CA SER A 87 -9.31 -4.37 -14.34
C SER A 87 -7.97 -4.87 -13.79
N ASP A 88 -6.93 -4.91 -14.62
CA ASP A 88 -5.59 -5.33 -14.22
C ASP A 88 -4.87 -4.18 -13.48
N ALA A 89 -5.17 -2.92 -13.82
CA ALA A 89 -4.77 -1.75 -13.02
C ALA A 89 -5.38 -1.79 -11.61
N GLU A 90 -6.68 -2.10 -11.50
CA GLU A 90 -7.37 -2.26 -10.22
C GLU A 90 -6.77 -3.41 -9.41
N LYS A 91 -6.55 -4.57 -10.05
CA LYS A 91 -5.89 -5.73 -9.42
C LYS A 91 -4.48 -5.41 -8.93
N LEU A 92 -3.70 -4.66 -9.71
CA LEU A 92 -2.38 -4.19 -9.30
C LEU A 92 -2.46 -3.31 -8.04
N ALA A 93 -3.41 -2.38 -7.99
CA ALA A 93 -3.62 -1.55 -6.80
C ALA A 93 -4.02 -2.38 -5.57
N MET A 94 -4.88 -3.39 -5.74
CA MET A 94 -5.25 -4.34 -4.67
C MET A 94 -4.06 -5.17 -4.20
N VAL A 95 -3.27 -5.75 -5.11
CA VAL A 95 -2.06 -6.51 -4.77
C VAL A 95 -1.06 -5.64 -4.00
N LYS A 96 -0.88 -4.38 -4.38
CA LYS A 96 -0.04 -3.43 -3.63
C LYS A 96 -0.56 -3.19 -2.21
N ALA A 97 -1.88 -3.06 -2.04
CA ALA A 97 -2.50 -2.89 -0.72
C ALA A 97 -2.35 -4.14 0.16
N ASP A 98 -2.62 -5.32 -0.41
CA ASP A 98 -2.57 -6.60 0.31
C ASP A 98 -1.15 -6.93 0.74
N THR A 99 -0.18 -6.79 -0.16
CA THR A 99 1.22 -7.08 0.15
C THR A 99 1.82 -6.08 1.14
N ALA A 100 1.43 -4.80 1.06
CA ALA A 100 1.81 -3.81 2.08
C ALA A 100 1.22 -4.15 3.46
N TYR A 101 0.01 -4.70 3.51
CA TYR A 101 -0.63 -5.16 4.74
C TYR A 101 0.09 -6.36 5.35
N GLU A 102 0.43 -7.38 4.55
CA GLU A 102 1.15 -8.56 5.06
C GLU A 102 2.54 -8.17 5.59
N VAL A 103 3.31 -7.36 4.86
CA VAL A 103 4.59 -6.83 5.34
C VAL A 103 4.41 -6.01 6.64
N ALA A 104 3.35 -5.19 6.72
CA ALA A 104 3.08 -4.41 7.91
C ALA A 104 2.70 -5.30 9.12
N LYS A 105 2.01 -6.43 8.91
CA LYS A 105 1.69 -7.38 9.99
C LYS A 105 2.95 -8.01 10.57
N GLU A 106 3.85 -8.52 9.73
CA GLU A 106 5.14 -9.05 10.21
C GLU A 106 5.91 -7.98 11.00
N ARG A 107 5.92 -6.74 10.51
CA ARG A 107 6.53 -5.61 11.24
C ARG A 107 5.85 -5.31 12.59
N CYS A 108 4.57 -5.66 12.75
CA CYS A 108 3.86 -5.56 14.01
C CYS A 108 4.15 -6.73 14.96
N ASP A 109 4.74 -7.84 14.49
CA ASP A 109 4.85 -9.06 15.30
C ASP A 109 5.84 -8.96 16.46
N ASP A 110 6.81 -8.06 16.38
CA ASP A 110 7.71 -7.72 17.49
C ASP A 110 7.02 -6.93 18.64
N LYS A 111 5.79 -6.46 18.42
CA LYS A 111 5.02 -5.72 19.44
C LYS A 111 4.26 -6.69 20.34
N ALA A 112 3.77 -6.19 21.48
CA ALA A 112 2.95 -6.98 22.39
C ALA A 112 1.77 -6.18 22.94
N GLY A 113 0.75 -6.89 23.42
CA GLY A 113 -0.46 -6.30 23.99
C GLY A 113 -1.18 -5.37 23.02
N ASN A 114 -1.85 -4.35 23.58
CA ASN A 114 -2.63 -3.39 22.79
C ASN A 114 -1.80 -2.66 21.73
N GLU A 115 -0.49 -2.48 21.93
CA GLU A 115 0.37 -1.87 20.91
C GLU A 115 0.46 -2.72 19.63
N LYS A 116 0.47 -4.05 19.76
CA LYS A 116 0.41 -4.98 18.62
C LYS A 116 -0.95 -4.89 17.94
N ASP A 117 -2.03 -4.92 18.72
CA ASP A 117 -3.40 -4.88 18.20
C ASP A 117 -3.65 -3.59 17.41
N VAL A 118 -3.25 -2.44 17.96
CA VAL A 118 -3.32 -1.14 17.29
C VAL A 118 -2.48 -1.13 16.01
N CYS A 119 -1.26 -1.67 16.03
CA CYS A 119 -0.39 -1.73 14.84
C CYS A 119 -1.05 -2.54 13.71
N VAL A 120 -1.57 -3.73 14.01
CA VAL A 120 -2.26 -4.57 13.03
C VAL A 120 -3.54 -3.89 12.54
N LYS A 121 -4.27 -3.18 13.42
CA LYS A 121 -5.46 -2.42 13.05
C LYS A 121 -5.16 -1.28 12.09
N GLU A 122 -4.07 -0.55 12.33
CA GLU A 122 -3.62 0.54 11.46
C GLU A 122 -3.21 0.00 10.08
N ALA A 123 -2.48 -1.10 10.04
CA ALA A 123 -2.12 -1.80 8.80
C ALA A 123 -3.39 -2.23 8.03
N LYS A 124 -4.36 -2.84 8.72
CA LYS A 124 -5.63 -3.26 8.12
C LYS A 124 -6.44 -2.07 7.62
N ALA A 125 -6.46 -0.97 8.36
CA ALA A 125 -7.15 0.24 7.95
C ALA A 125 -6.52 0.84 6.69
N ALA A 126 -5.20 0.85 6.58
CA ALA A 126 -4.51 1.27 5.36
C ALA A 126 -4.88 0.37 4.16
N GLN A 127 -4.91 -0.95 4.34
CA GLN A 127 -5.37 -1.89 3.30
C GLN A 127 -6.80 -1.59 2.83
N THR A 128 -7.73 -1.46 3.77
CA THR A 128 -9.15 -1.17 3.49
C THR A 128 -9.29 0.14 2.71
N LYS A 129 -8.57 1.18 3.13
CA LYS A 129 -8.58 2.48 2.44
C LYS A 129 -8.05 2.38 1.02
N ALA A 130 -6.94 1.67 0.81
CA ALA A 130 -6.37 1.45 -0.52
C ALA A 130 -7.29 0.62 -1.42
N HIS A 131 -7.96 -0.41 -0.89
CA HIS A 131 -9.00 -1.16 -1.60
C HIS A 131 -10.20 -0.29 -2.00
N ALA A 132 -10.67 0.55 -1.08
CA ALA A 132 -11.75 1.49 -1.32
C ALA A 132 -11.38 2.48 -2.45
N ASP A 133 -10.14 3.00 -2.45
CA ASP A 133 -9.63 3.87 -3.51
C ASP A 133 -9.51 3.15 -4.86
N ALA A 134 -8.95 1.93 -4.86
CA ALA A 134 -8.83 1.10 -6.06
C ALA A 134 -10.19 0.90 -6.74
N LYS A 135 -11.23 0.56 -5.97
CA LYS A 135 -12.59 0.34 -6.47
C LYS A 135 -13.27 1.65 -6.90
N ALA A 136 -13.04 2.75 -6.18
CA ALA A 136 -13.66 4.04 -6.47
C ALA A 136 -13.13 4.69 -7.77
N MET A 137 -11.91 4.38 -8.20
CA MET A 137 -11.36 4.87 -9.47
C MET A 137 -12.16 4.42 -10.70
N ARG A 138 -12.86 3.29 -10.62
CA ARG A 138 -13.61 2.68 -11.73
C ARG A 138 -15.10 2.98 -11.74
N LYS A 139 -15.65 3.54 -10.65
CA LYS A 139 -17.10 3.62 -10.41
C LYS A 139 -17.51 5.03 -9.94
N THR A 140 -18.68 5.49 -10.40
CA THR A 140 -19.28 6.77 -9.97
C THR A 140 -20.42 6.53 -8.96
N GLY A 141 -20.77 7.56 -8.19
CA GLY A 141 -21.91 7.50 -7.26
C GLY A 141 -21.66 6.62 -6.03
N ASP A 142 -22.41 5.53 -5.92
CA ASP A 142 -22.49 4.72 -4.70
C ASP A 142 -21.15 4.10 -4.29
N ALA A 143 -20.33 3.66 -5.24
CA ALA A 143 -18.99 3.15 -4.91
C ALA A 143 -18.08 4.18 -4.24
N ARG A 144 -18.27 5.49 -4.51
CA ARG A 144 -17.53 6.55 -3.81
C ARG A 144 -18.07 6.78 -2.40
N ARG A 145 -19.39 6.62 -2.21
CA ARG A 145 -20.03 6.68 -0.89
C ARG A 145 -19.60 5.49 -0.03
N ASP A 146 -19.65 4.29 -0.58
CA ASP A 146 -19.18 3.05 0.05
C ASP A 146 -17.70 3.17 0.40
N ALA A 147 -16.86 3.63 -0.54
CA ALA A 147 -15.45 3.88 -0.25
C ALA A 147 -15.25 4.87 0.89
N THR A 148 -16.03 5.96 0.92
CA THR A 148 -15.95 6.94 2.03
C THR A 148 -16.39 6.30 3.36
N GLN A 149 -17.42 5.45 3.32
CA GLN A 149 -17.89 4.73 4.50
C GLN A 149 -16.82 3.74 4.99
N ASP A 150 -16.32 2.85 4.14
CA ASP A 150 -15.27 1.88 4.46
C ASP A 150 -14.04 2.54 5.09
N LYS A 151 -13.62 3.70 4.57
CA LYS A 151 -12.51 4.48 5.13
C LYS A 151 -12.81 5.00 6.53
N ARG A 152 -14.00 5.56 6.76
CA ARG A 152 -14.43 6.03 8.09
C ARG A 152 -14.57 4.87 9.07
N ASP A 153 -15.05 3.72 8.62
CA ASP A 153 -15.20 2.51 9.43
C ASP A 153 -13.84 1.97 9.87
N ALA A 154 -12.89 1.92 8.95
CA ALA A 154 -11.50 1.57 9.22
C ALA A 154 -10.86 2.54 10.22
N ASP A 155 -11.08 3.85 10.08
CA ASP A 155 -10.56 4.86 11.02
C ASP A 155 -11.20 4.76 12.40
N TYR A 156 -12.51 4.50 12.47
CA TYR A 156 -13.20 4.24 13.72
C TYR A 156 -12.65 3.00 14.41
N GLN A 157 -12.42 1.92 13.67
CA GLN A 157 -11.87 0.68 14.20
C GLN A 157 -10.49 0.89 14.83
N VAL A 158 -9.61 1.69 14.21
CA VAL A 158 -8.31 2.06 14.81
C VAL A 158 -8.50 2.91 16.06
N ALA A 159 -9.40 3.91 16.03
CA ALA A 159 -9.65 4.76 17.19
C ALA A 159 -10.23 3.97 18.38
N ALA A 160 -11.13 3.03 18.11
CA ALA A 160 -11.70 2.14 19.12
C ALA A 160 -10.62 1.24 19.74
N GLU A 161 -9.76 0.63 18.91
CA GLU A 161 -8.64 -0.19 19.39
C GLU A 161 -7.68 0.59 20.30
N LYS A 162 -7.41 1.86 19.98
CA LYS A 162 -6.59 2.74 20.83
C LYS A 162 -7.25 3.06 22.17
N CYS A 163 -8.58 3.08 22.24
CA CYS A 163 -9.29 3.25 23.50
C CYS A 163 -9.19 2.00 24.40
N ASP A 164 -8.83 0.83 23.86
CA ASP A 164 -8.72 -0.41 24.64
C ASP A 164 -7.52 -0.43 25.59
N ALA A 165 -6.55 0.48 25.41
CA ALA A 165 -5.51 0.76 26.39
C ALA A 165 -6.04 1.40 27.69
N MET A 166 -7.27 1.91 27.69
CA MET A 166 -7.91 2.55 28.85
C MET A 166 -8.85 1.58 29.58
N SER A 167 -9.31 1.96 30.78
CA SER A 167 -10.22 1.15 31.60
C SER A 167 -11.30 1.98 32.29
N GLY A 168 -12.49 1.39 32.50
CA GLY A 168 -13.60 2.05 33.19
C GLY A 168 -14.14 3.26 32.42
N ASP A 169 -14.47 4.33 33.14
CA ASP A 169 -15.12 5.51 32.56
C ASP A 169 -14.28 6.21 31.49
N THR A 170 -12.95 6.17 31.60
CA THR A 170 -12.07 6.78 30.60
C THR A 170 -12.15 6.07 29.26
N LYS A 171 -12.24 4.73 29.25
CA LYS A 171 -12.47 3.93 28.05
C LYS A 171 -13.84 4.25 27.44
N ALA A 172 -14.89 4.29 28.26
CA ALA A 172 -16.24 4.59 27.79
C ALA A 172 -16.32 5.97 27.12
N GLN A 173 -15.70 6.99 27.73
CA GLN A 173 -15.61 8.34 27.17
C GLN A 173 -14.80 8.37 25.87
N CYS A 174 -13.69 7.63 25.79
CA CYS A 174 -12.89 7.51 24.58
C CYS A 174 -13.69 6.91 23.41
N ILE A 175 -14.41 5.80 23.65
CA ILE A 175 -15.25 5.17 22.64
C ILE A 175 -16.40 6.10 22.21
N ALA A 176 -17.06 6.78 23.15
CA ALA A 176 -18.10 7.74 22.82
C ALA A 176 -17.59 8.89 21.94
N ALA A 177 -16.41 9.43 22.24
CA ALA A 177 -15.76 10.45 21.43
C ALA A 177 -15.38 9.93 20.03
N ALA A 178 -14.87 8.70 19.94
CA ALA A 178 -14.57 8.06 18.65
C ALA A 178 -15.85 7.88 17.83
N LYS A 179 -16.94 7.41 18.43
CA LYS A 179 -18.24 7.27 17.77
C LYS A 179 -18.75 8.60 17.23
N ALA A 180 -18.72 9.66 18.04
CA ALA A 180 -19.12 10.99 17.62
C ALA A 180 -18.25 11.52 16.45
N ARG A 181 -16.93 11.32 16.51
CA ARG A 181 -15.99 11.75 15.45
C ARG A 181 -16.24 11.07 14.11
N PHE A 182 -16.59 9.79 14.12
CA PHE A 182 -16.74 8.98 12.90
C PHE A 182 -18.18 8.76 12.47
N GLY A 183 -19.15 9.40 13.13
CA GLY A 183 -20.58 9.26 12.82
C GLY A 183 -21.10 7.84 13.06
N LYS A 184 -20.62 7.18 14.12
CA LYS A 184 -21.06 5.85 14.54
C LYS A 184 -22.10 5.95 15.65
N SER A 185 -23.16 5.16 15.56
CA SER A 185 -24.15 4.92 16.61
C SER A 185 -23.72 3.80 17.53
#